data_AF-A0A2G9PA50-F1
#
_entry.id   AF-A0A2G9PA50-F1
#
_cell.length_a   1.000
_cell.length_b   1.000
_cell.length_c   1.000
_cell.angle_alpha   90.00
_cell.angle_beta   90.00
_cell.angle_gamma   90.00
#
_symmetry.space_group_name_H-M   'P 1'
#
loop_
_entity.id
_entity.type
_entity.pdbx_description
1 polymer ?
#
loop_
_entity_poly.entity_id
_entity_poly.type
_entity_poly.pdbx_seq_one_letter_code
_entity_poly.pdbx_strand_id
1 'polypeptide(L)'
;MHMELDTLDYNILHELERDSRTKLKTLARTLRTSITTVNNRIRKLRKEGIIQAFSAKLNYEELGYTVKAVIGVSIQKQHIITFETELSRHPNVTCVYDVTGTFDSVIVTRFRSVRELDSFLKTDLVRPYITETQTFIVLNTRKEDFRIPAAGTKLKKTGMPPIHS
;
A
#
# COMPACT_ATOMS: atom_id res chain seq x y z
N MET A 1 5.46 -8.04 20.29
CA MET A 1 4.84 -7.31 21.41
C MET A 1 3.82 -6.35 20.79
N HIS A 2 2.51 -6.58 20.95
CA HIS A 2 1.49 -5.67 20.42
C HIS A 2 1.21 -4.58 21.46
N MET A 3 1.36 -3.31 21.09
CA MET A 3 0.81 -2.21 21.87
C MET A 3 -0.72 -2.32 21.81
N GLU A 4 -1.38 -2.35 22.97
CA GLU A 4 -2.83 -2.17 23.02
C GLU A 4 -3.15 -0.72 22.64
N LEU A 5 -3.89 -0.56 21.54
CA LEU A 5 -4.42 0.71 21.08
C LEU A 5 -5.76 0.98 21.77
N ASP A 6 -5.91 2.18 22.31
CA ASP A 6 -7.20 2.63 22.82
C ASP A 6 -8.04 3.32 21.73
N THR A 7 -9.30 3.62 22.06
CA THR A 7 -10.24 4.28 21.15
C THR A 7 -9.72 5.62 20.63
N LEU A 8 -8.96 6.37 21.44
CA LEU A 8 -8.39 7.64 21.00
C LEU A 8 -7.31 7.42 19.94
N ASP A 9 -6.46 6.41 20.11
CA ASP A 9 -5.43 6.06 19.12
C ASP A 9 -6.05 5.68 17.77
N TYR A 10 -7.11 4.86 17.77
CA TYR A 10 -7.85 4.51 16.55
C TYR A 10 -8.48 5.73 15.87
N ASN A 11 -9.07 6.64 16.64
CA ASN A 11 -9.67 7.86 16.09
C ASN A 11 -8.60 8.81 15.53
N ILE A 12 -7.42 8.90 16.16
CA ILE A 12 -6.28 9.65 15.62
C ILE A 12 -5.84 9.07 14.28
N LEU A 13 -5.67 7.74 14.19
CA LEU A 13 -5.30 7.07 12.96
C LEU A 13 -6.33 7.32 11.85
N HIS A 14 -7.61 7.23 12.17
CA HIS A 14 -8.70 7.48 11.22
C HIS A 14 -8.66 8.90 10.65
N GLU A 15 -8.48 9.91 11.49
CA GLU A 15 -8.40 11.30 11.05
C GLU A 15 -7.14 11.57 10.21
N LEU A 16 -6.00 10.96 10.57
CA LEU A 16 -4.75 11.10 9.81
C LEU A 16 -4.76 10.36 8.47
N GLU A 17 -5.42 9.21 8.38
CA GLU A 17 -5.64 8.50 7.11
C GLU A 17 -6.58 9.26 6.15
N ARG A 18 -7.44 10.12 6.71
CA ARG A 18 -8.29 11.01 5.92
C ARG A 18 -7.52 12.23 5.43
N ASP A 19 -6.84 12.93 6.34
CA ASP A 19 -5.97 14.06 6.00
C ASP A 19 -4.86 14.22 7.05
N SER A 20 -3.67 13.73 6.69
CA SER A 20 -2.48 13.80 7.53
C SER A 20 -1.94 15.22 7.72
N ARG A 21 -2.38 16.19 6.93
CA ARG A 21 -2.00 17.61 7.04
C ARG A 21 -2.90 18.38 8.02
N THR A 22 -3.90 17.74 8.60
CA THR A 22 -4.80 18.35 9.58
C THR A 22 -3.99 18.94 10.74
N LYS A 23 -4.21 20.22 11.06
CA LYS A 23 -3.56 20.89 12.19
C LYS A 23 -3.88 20.17 13.50
N LEU A 24 -2.89 19.97 14.36
CA LEU A 24 -3.06 19.33 15.68
C LEU A 24 -4.15 19.99 16.54
N LYS A 25 -4.30 21.32 16.46
CA LYS A 25 -5.38 22.06 17.14
C LYS A 25 -6.78 21.62 16.67
N THR A 26 -6.93 21.38 15.37
CA THR A 26 -8.18 20.90 14.78
C THR A 26 -8.45 19.46 15.20
N LEU A 27 -7.45 18.57 15.11
CA LEU A 27 -7.53 17.18 15.58
C LEU A 27 -7.95 17.11 17.05
N ALA A 28 -7.28 17.86 17.93
CA ALA A 28 -7.57 17.90 19.36
C ALA A 28 -9.01 18.34 19.64
N ARG A 29 -9.50 19.37 18.93
CA ARG A 29 -10.88 19.83 19.03
C ARG A 29 -11.88 18.76 18.57
N THR A 30 -11.64 18.13 17.41
CA THR A 30 -12.50 17.06 16.88
C THR A 30 -12.57 15.86 17.82
N LEU A 31 -11.43 15.48 18.39
CA LEU A 31 -11.28 14.33 19.28
C LEU A 31 -11.57 14.65 20.76
N ARG A 32 -12.00 15.89 21.05
CA ARG A 32 -12.33 16.37 22.41
C ARG A 32 -11.22 16.08 23.43
N THR A 33 -9.97 16.35 23.04
CA THR A 33 -8.80 16.15 23.90
C THR A 33 -7.82 17.32 23.77
N SER A 34 -6.72 17.31 24.52
CA SER A 34 -5.71 18.36 24.46
C SER A 34 -4.78 18.20 23.25
N ILE A 35 -4.22 19.31 22.75
CA ILE A 35 -3.20 19.30 21.69
C ILE A 35 -1.99 18.47 22.11
N THR A 36 -1.57 18.61 23.37
CA THR A 36 -0.45 17.86 23.96
C THR A 36 -0.72 16.35 23.94
N THR A 37 -1.94 15.93 24.26
CA THR A 37 -2.36 14.52 24.22
C THR A 37 -2.26 13.96 22.80
N VAL A 38 -2.86 14.63 21.80
CA VAL A 38 -2.79 14.19 20.39
C VAL A 38 -1.34 14.09 19.92
N ASN A 39 -0.53 15.12 20.19
CA ASN A 39 0.87 15.13 19.78
C ASN A 39 1.67 13.98 20.41
N ASN A 40 1.46 13.70 21.70
CA ASN A 40 2.11 12.59 22.39
C ASN A 40 1.68 11.23 21.83
N ARG A 41 0.38 11.04 21.53
CA ARG A 41 -0.12 9.81 20.89
C ARG A 41 0.47 9.60 19.51
N ILE A 42 0.48 10.61 18.64
CA ILE A 42 1.08 10.52 17.30
C ILE A 42 2.57 10.15 17.40
N ARG A 43 3.32 10.79 18.31
CA ARG A 43 4.74 10.46 18.54
C ARG A 43 4.92 9.01 18.98
N LYS A 44 4.08 8.53 19.91
CA LYS A 44 4.09 7.14 20.36
C LYS A 44 3.79 6.19 19.20
N LEU A 45 2.71 6.41 18.45
CA LEU A 45 2.30 5.59 17.30
C LEU A 45 3.39 5.50 16.22
N ARG A 46 4.14 6.59 16.01
CA ARG A 46 5.31 6.58 15.11
C ARG A 46 6.50 5.80 15.70
N LYS A 47 6.81 6.02 16.98
CA LYS A 47 7.91 5.31 17.66
C LYS A 47 7.69 3.80 17.66
N GLU A 48 6.45 3.35 17.82
CA GLU A 48 6.07 1.94 17.82
C GLU A 48 5.88 1.38 16.40
N GLY A 49 6.14 2.16 15.34
CA GLY A 49 6.05 1.70 13.95
C GLY A 49 4.64 1.51 13.40
N ILE A 50 3.60 1.90 14.14
CA ILE A 50 2.20 1.81 13.69
C ILE A 50 1.92 2.86 12.60
N ILE A 51 2.40 4.09 12.81
CA ILE A 51 2.50 5.07 11.72
C ILE A 51 3.88 4.91 11.11
N GLN A 52 3.94 4.21 9.98
CA GLN A 52 5.19 3.96 9.26
C GLN A 52 5.66 5.20 8.49
N ALA A 53 4.73 5.93 7.86
CA ALA A 53 5.04 7.12 7.07
C ALA A 53 3.81 8.04 6.92
N PHE A 54 4.07 9.29 6.52
CA PHE A 54 3.06 10.18 5.97
C PHE A 54 3.39 10.39 4.50
N SER A 55 2.46 10.05 3.62
CA SER A 55 2.64 10.16 2.16
C SER A 55 1.42 10.77 1.50
N ALA A 56 1.62 11.28 0.28
CA ALA A 56 0.53 11.73 -0.57
C ALA A 56 -0.08 10.54 -1.33
N LYS A 57 -1.41 10.51 -1.45
CA LYS A 57 -2.09 9.62 -2.40
C LYS A 57 -2.03 10.26 -3.78
N LEU A 58 -1.25 9.66 -4.67
CA LEU A 58 -1.03 10.19 -6.02
C LEU A 58 -1.99 9.56 -7.03
N ASN A 59 -2.42 10.35 -8.00
CA ASN A 59 -3.04 9.82 -9.21
C ASN A 59 -1.92 9.45 -10.20
N TYR A 60 -1.62 8.15 -10.29
CA TYR A 60 -0.53 7.66 -11.13
C TYR A 60 -0.80 7.80 -12.63
N GLU A 61 -2.06 7.73 -13.05
CA GLU A 61 -2.44 7.86 -14.47
C GLU A 61 -2.15 9.29 -14.97
N GLU A 62 -2.49 10.31 -14.18
CA GLU A 62 -2.16 11.73 -14.45
C GLU A 62 -0.66 12.01 -14.45
N LEU A 63 0.14 11.15 -13.79
CA LEU A 63 1.60 11.20 -13.80
C LEU A 63 2.21 10.39 -14.96
N GLY A 64 1.38 9.88 -15.87
CA GLY A 64 1.77 9.14 -17.07
C GLY A 64 2.00 7.64 -16.85
N TYR A 65 1.76 7.08 -15.65
CA TYR A 65 1.84 5.64 -15.40
C TYR A 65 0.54 4.95 -15.81
N THR A 66 0.37 4.76 -17.11
CA THR A 66 -0.86 4.24 -17.71
C THR A 66 -0.96 2.72 -17.72
N VAL A 67 0.12 2.00 -17.38
CA VAL A 67 0.14 0.53 -17.36
C VAL A 67 0.37 0.05 -15.95
N LYS A 68 -0.61 -0.66 -15.39
CA LYS A 68 -0.48 -1.37 -14.12
C LYS A 68 -0.57 -2.87 -14.39
N ALA A 69 0.35 -3.65 -13.83
CA ALA A 69 0.33 -5.09 -13.96
C ALA A 69 0.45 -5.79 -12.61
N VAL A 70 -0.29 -6.89 -12.46
CA VAL A 70 -0.16 -7.85 -11.37
C VAL A 70 0.50 -9.09 -11.93
N ILE A 71 1.60 -9.54 -11.33
CA ILE A 71 2.45 -10.60 -11.87
C ILE A 71 2.60 -11.67 -10.81
N GLY A 72 2.14 -12.88 -11.10
CA GLY A 72 2.47 -14.09 -10.34
C GLY A 72 3.81 -14.64 -10.81
N VAL A 73 4.68 -15.03 -9.87
CA VAL A 73 6.02 -15.56 -10.16
C VAL A 73 6.25 -16.81 -9.33
N SER A 74 6.64 -17.90 -9.98
CA SER A 74 7.09 -19.13 -9.34
C SER A 74 8.63 -19.17 -9.34
N ILE A 75 9.21 -19.40 -8.17
CA ILE A 75 10.62 -19.20 -7.86
C ILE A 75 11.13 -20.42 -7.10
N GLN A 76 12.32 -20.90 -7.45
CA GLN A 76 12.97 -21.95 -6.67
C GLN A 76 13.17 -21.49 -5.21
N LYS A 77 12.75 -22.33 -4.25
CA LYS A 77 12.62 -21.97 -2.83
C LYS A 77 13.81 -21.23 -2.23
N GLN A 78 15.03 -21.65 -2.54
CA GLN A 78 16.25 -21.04 -1.99
C GLN A 78 16.51 -19.60 -2.50
N HIS A 79 15.80 -19.14 -3.52
CA HIS A 79 15.97 -17.82 -4.13
C HIS A 79 14.82 -16.84 -3.85
N ILE A 80 13.69 -17.28 -3.27
CA ILE A 80 12.48 -16.46 -3.03
C ILE A 80 12.84 -15.14 -2.33
N ILE A 81 13.38 -15.23 -1.11
CA ILE A 81 13.66 -14.06 -0.26
C ILE A 81 14.64 -13.10 -0.95
N THR A 82 15.68 -13.64 -1.60
CA THR A 82 16.68 -12.82 -2.31
C THR A 82 16.05 -12.07 -3.47
N PHE A 83 15.24 -12.77 -4.29
CA PHE A 83 14.54 -12.19 -5.42
C PHE A 83 13.55 -11.11 -4.97
N GLU A 84 12.71 -11.39 -3.98
CA GLU A 84 11.73 -10.42 -3.46
C GLU A 84 12.41 -9.17 -2.88
N THR A 85 13.50 -9.37 -2.14
CA THR A 85 14.27 -8.25 -1.56
C THR A 85 14.90 -7.40 -2.65
N GLU A 86 15.46 -7.99 -3.69
CA GLU A 86 16.03 -7.26 -4.82
C GLU A 86 14.94 -6.48 -5.56
N LEU A 87 13.83 -7.14 -5.88
CA LEU A 87 12.75 -6.57 -6.67
C LEU A 87 12.00 -5.47 -5.93
N SER A 88 11.91 -5.54 -4.60
CA SER A 88 11.30 -4.49 -3.76
C SER A 88 11.97 -3.12 -3.89
N ARG A 89 13.20 -3.07 -4.42
CA ARG A 89 13.95 -1.82 -4.65
C ARG A 89 13.70 -1.22 -6.04
N HIS A 90 13.04 -1.96 -6.94
CA HIS A 90 12.79 -1.49 -8.29
C HIS A 90 11.71 -0.38 -8.28
N PRO A 91 11.95 0.80 -8.89
CA PRO A 91 11.07 1.96 -8.76
C PRO A 91 9.65 1.75 -9.34
N ASN A 92 9.53 0.89 -10.36
CA ASN A 92 8.24 0.53 -10.94
C ASN A 92 7.51 -0.59 -10.20
N VAL A 93 8.15 -1.21 -9.19
CA VAL A 93 7.54 -2.24 -8.35
C VAL A 93 6.96 -1.57 -7.12
N THR A 94 5.63 -1.65 -7.01
CA THR A 94 4.87 -0.95 -5.96
C THR A 94 4.44 -1.87 -4.82
N CYS A 95 4.36 -3.18 -5.07
CA CYS A 95 4.13 -4.19 -4.05
C CYS A 95 4.88 -5.47 -4.42
N VAL A 96 5.41 -6.16 -3.42
CA VAL A 96 5.91 -7.53 -3.51
C VAL A 96 5.30 -8.29 -2.34
N TYR A 97 4.62 -9.39 -2.63
CA TYR A 97 3.97 -10.24 -1.64
C TYR A 97 4.50 -11.66 -1.77
N ASP A 98 4.97 -12.21 -0.65
CA ASP A 98 5.09 -13.66 -0.45
C ASP A 98 3.67 -14.20 -0.23
N VAL A 99 3.25 -15.17 -1.04
CA VAL A 99 1.86 -15.65 -1.05
C VAL A 99 1.78 -17.17 -1.00
N THR A 100 0.69 -17.66 -0.40
CA THR A 100 0.30 -19.06 -0.57
C THR A 100 -0.51 -19.21 -1.86
N GLY A 101 -0.27 -20.30 -2.60
CA GLY A 101 -1.01 -20.59 -3.82
C GLY A 101 -0.14 -21.20 -4.92
N THR A 102 -0.51 -20.93 -6.16
CA THR A 102 0.18 -21.45 -7.37
C THR A 102 1.52 -20.76 -7.62
N PHE A 103 1.66 -19.51 -7.17
CA PHE A 103 2.89 -18.72 -7.29
C PHE A 103 3.53 -18.56 -5.91
N ASP A 104 4.84 -18.38 -5.87
CA ASP A 104 5.58 -18.08 -4.64
C ASP A 104 5.51 -16.59 -4.31
N SER A 105 5.47 -15.72 -5.33
CA SER A 105 5.34 -14.28 -5.14
C SER A 105 4.29 -13.66 -6.06
N VAL A 106 3.62 -12.60 -5.57
CA VAL A 106 2.77 -11.71 -6.37
C VAL A 106 3.31 -10.29 -6.31
N ILE A 107 3.54 -9.71 -7.48
CA ILE A 107 4.15 -8.38 -7.62
C ILE A 107 3.15 -7.45 -8.30
N VAL A 108 3.04 -6.21 -7.80
CA VAL A 108 2.24 -5.15 -8.43
C VAL A 108 3.16 -4.08 -8.96
N THR A 109 3.06 -3.79 -10.26
CA THR A 109 3.93 -2.86 -10.97
C THR A 109 3.15 -1.74 -11.64
N ARG A 110 3.83 -0.62 -11.90
CA ARG A 110 3.32 0.53 -12.67
C ARG A 110 4.37 1.02 -13.66
N PHE A 111 3.99 1.18 -14.92
CA PHE A 111 4.82 1.62 -16.04
C PHE A 111 4.12 2.70 -16.85
N ARG A 112 4.88 3.47 -17.64
CA ARG A 112 4.32 4.49 -18.54
C ARG A 112 3.89 3.95 -19.89
N SER A 113 4.30 2.74 -20.22
CA SER A 113 3.90 2.07 -21.47
C SER A 113 4.01 0.55 -21.37
N VAL A 114 3.33 -0.15 -22.30
CA VAL A 114 3.43 -1.61 -22.43
C VAL A 114 4.86 -2.03 -22.82
N ARG A 115 5.60 -1.16 -23.52
CA ARG A 115 7.00 -1.41 -23.88
C ARG A 115 7.92 -1.44 -22.65
N GLU A 116 7.70 -0.54 -21.69
CA GLU A 116 8.44 -0.56 -20.42
C GLU A 116 8.13 -1.83 -19.61
N LEU A 117 6.86 -2.27 -19.59
CA LEU A 117 6.47 -3.55 -19.01
C LEU A 117 7.20 -4.72 -19.71
N ASP A 118 7.16 -4.80 -21.05
CA ASP A 118 7.85 -5.85 -21.81
C ASP A 118 9.37 -5.89 -21.52
N SER A 119 10.00 -4.71 -21.41
CA SER A 119 11.40 -4.62 -21.00
C SER A 119 11.59 -5.24 -19.62
N PHE A 120 10.81 -4.82 -18.62
CA PHE A 120 10.89 -5.35 -17.25
C PHE A 120 10.70 -6.88 -17.20
N LEU A 121 9.73 -7.41 -17.95
CA LEU A 121 9.51 -8.86 -18.02
C LEU A 121 10.75 -9.60 -18.56
N LYS A 122 11.43 -9.02 -19.55
CA LYS A 122 12.60 -9.63 -20.20
C LYS A 122 13.92 -9.39 -19.46
N THR A 123 14.02 -8.35 -18.64
CA THR A 123 15.22 -7.99 -17.90
C THR A 123 15.17 -8.50 -16.47
N ASP A 124 14.12 -8.16 -15.74
CA ASP A 124 14.04 -8.37 -14.29
C ASP A 124 13.45 -9.73 -13.94
N LEU A 125 12.58 -10.28 -14.79
CA LEU A 125 11.89 -11.55 -14.54
C LEU A 125 12.44 -12.75 -15.34
N VAL A 126 13.43 -12.55 -16.21
CA VAL A 126 14.14 -13.65 -16.87
C VAL A 126 15.35 -14.03 -16.01
N ARG A 127 15.15 -15.01 -15.12
CA ARG A 127 16.21 -15.50 -14.23
C ARG A 127 16.25 -17.03 -14.21
N PRO A 128 17.42 -17.67 -14.04
CA PRO A 128 17.52 -19.14 -14.06
C PRO A 128 16.69 -19.87 -13.00
N TYR A 129 16.35 -19.17 -11.91
CA TYR A 129 15.58 -19.71 -10.79
C TYR A 129 14.09 -19.33 -10.83
N ILE A 130 13.64 -18.58 -11.83
CA ILE A 130 12.22 -18.31 -12.07
C ILE A 130 11.70 -19.41 -13.00
N THR A 131 10.71 -20.15 -12.55
CA THR A 131 10.16 -21.29 -13.30
C THR A 131 8.94 -20.91 -14.13
N GLU A 132 8.15 -19.95 -13.65
CA GLU A 132 6.93 -19.52 -14.31
C GLU A 132 6.61 -18.07 -13.97
N THR A 133 6.02 -17.36 -14.92
CA THR A 133 5.41 -16.05 -14.69
C THR A 133 4.04 -15.97 -15.34
N GLN A 134 3.11 -15.30 -14.67
CA GLN A 134 1.80 -14.97 -15.24
C GLN A 134 1.50 -13.50 -15.01
N THR A 135 1.31 -12.75 -16.10
CA THR A 135 1.09 -11.30 -16.05
C THR A 135 -0.37 -10.96 -16.37
N PHE A 136 -0.98 -10.19 -15.47
CA PHE A 136 -2.31 -9.61 -15.61
C PHE A 136 -2.18 -8.10 -15.75
N ILE A 137 -2.47 -7.57 -16.94
CA ILE A 137 -2.58 -6.12 -17.13
C ILE A 137 -3.92 -5.67 -16.56
N VAL A 138 -3.88 -4.70 -15.64
CA VAL A 138 -5.07 -4.14 -15.01
C VAL A 138 -5.72 -3.18 -16.01
N LEU A 139 -6.86 -3.59 -16.58
CA LEU A 139 -7.62 -2.76 -17.52
C LEU A 139 -8.42 -1.67 -16.82
N ASN A 140 -8.92 -1.95 -15.62
CA ASN A 140 -9.84 -1.07 -14.91
C ASN A 140 -9.68 -1.26 -13.39
N THR A 141 -9.43 -0.17 -12.66
CA THR A 141 -9.39 -0.19 -11.20
C THR A 141 -10.73 0.28 -10.65
N ARG A 142 -11.56 -0.63 -10.14
CA ARG A 142 -12.82 -0.26 -9.46
C ARG A 142 -12.61 0.29 -8.05
N LYS A 143 -11.58 -0.20 -7.36
CA LYS A 143 -11.16 0.27 -6.03
C LYS A 143 -9.69 -0.04 -5.79
N GLU A 144 -8.93 0.96 -5.36
CA GLU A 144 -7.57 0.80 -4.82
C GLU A 144 -7.40 1.75 -3.63
N ASP A 145 -7.48 1.16 -2.45
CA ASP A 145 -7.38 1.86 -1.17
C ASP A 145 -6.79 0.92 -0.13
N PHE A 146 -5.60 1.23 0.37
CA PHE A 146 -4.88 0.41 1.34
C PHE A 146 -5.24 0.74 2.80
N ARG A 147 -6.13 1.73 3.00
CA ARG A 147 -6.62 2.09 4.32
C ARG A 147 -7.56 1.02 4.87
N ILE A 148 -7.39 0.68 6.13
CA ILE A 148 -8.23 -0.30 6.83
C ILE A 148 -9.31 0.46 7.59
N PRO A 149 -10.59 0.01 7.59
CA PRO A 149 -11.60 0.62 8.45
C PRO A 149 -11.13 0.62 9.90
N ALA A 150 -11.16 1.79 10.55
CA ALA A 150 -10.76 1.91 11.95
C ALA A 150 -11.57 0.91 12.80
N ALA A 151 -10.87 0.08 13.58
CA ALA A 151 -11.49 -0.92 14.44
C ALA A 151 -12.52 -0.24 15.36
N GLY A 152 -13.77 -0.71 15.31
CA GLY A 152 -14.90 -0.13 16.05
C GLY A 152 -15.93 0.60 15.17
N THR A 153 -15.60 0.92 13.91
CA THR A 153 -16.60 1.34 12.94
C THR A 153 -17.32 0.09 12.46
N LYS A 154 -18.55 -0.18 12.95
CA LYS A 154 -19.48 -1.09 12.22
C LYS A 154 -19.38 -0.70 10.75
N LEU A 155 -19.11 -1.67 9.87
CA LEU A 155 -19.16 -1.50 8.42
C LEU A 155 -20.54 -0.96 8.04
N LYS A 156 -20.77 0.35 8.20
CA LYS A 156 -21.82 1.04 7.48
C LYS A 156 -21.37 0.91 6.04
N LYS A 157 -22.30 0.48 5.18
CA LYS A 157 -22.18 0.55 3.72
C LYS A 157 -22.03 2.04 3.32
N THR A 158 -20.92 2.68 3.69
CA THR A 158 -20.63 4.06 3.32
C THR A 158 -20.11 4.01 1.90
N GLY A 159 -20.83 4.73 1.05
CA GLY A 159 -20.78 4.66 -0.40
C GLY A 159 -19.37 4.68 -0.96
N MET A 160 -19.21 3.92 -2.04
CA MET A 160 -18.14 4.13 -3.00
C MET A 160 -17.99 5.65 -3.25
N PRO A 161 -16.76 6.17 -3.29
CA PRO A 161 -16.55 7.50 -3.87
C PRO A 161 -17.17 7.53 -5.28
N PRO A 162 -17.74 8.67 -5.70
CA PRO A 162 -18.46 8.76 -6.96
C PRO A 162 -17.57 8.24 -8.09
N ILE A 163 -18.12 7.32 -8.87
CA ILE A 163 -17.52 6.82 -10.09
C ILE A 163 -17.51 8.03 -11.03
N HIS A 164 -16.35 8.65 -11.23
CA HIS A 164 -16.21 9.58 -12.34
C HIS A 164 -16.30 8.77 -13.63
N SER A 165 -17.28 9.16 -14.45
CA SER A 165 -17.59 8.62 -15.77
C SER A 165 -16.51 9.02 -16.77
#